data_AF-W5JPZ4-F1
#
_entry.id   AF-W5JPZ4-F1
#
_cell.length_a   1.000
_cell.length_b   1.000
_cell.length_c   1.000
_cell.angle_alpha   90.00
_cell.angle_beta   90.00
_cell.angle_gamma   90.00
#
_symmetry.space_group_name_H-M   'P 1'
#
loop_
_entity.id
_entity.type
_entity.pdbx_description
1 polymer ?
#
loop_
_entity_poly.entity_id
_entity_poly.type
_entity_poly.pdbx_seq_one_letter_code
_entity_poly.pdbx_strand_id
1 'polypeptide(L)'
;MSALVALLLVIVVSHVKGVKVTPNCNSSLGCVSPATPQSTSCPASDEFWSPSGSLGGCCPGCVRGLAVGAPCTAESELPCAPGLVCGLGGICRLNVGDCLSTLHVRNDTVAWVPQCDNKGRYAARQCRGDRLNGRCFCYSARGERIFGWEWRNRADNMTCACSRRRADLEAEGRFDVTLHCTPNGNYEELQCDGGLCWCVNPRSGIQQPGTRAVPQSYWTLLPCYNDTLYGVQYLRRCESVAFSQVLQRRQFIIRGHTGVTFTNTLCDYDGSHGRYLIEGQEASCTWVDGSKLTPYKTSLRTLAAMNCNCARDERYFAMVGRTMELACESNGNYVPLQSRNGDLFCVDPDGFIVAQNVTSEQNCNEFIFGAIV
;
A
#
# COMPACT_ATOMS: atom_id res chain seq x y z
N MET A 1 -59.66 64.69 -23.23
CA MET A 1 -60.05 63.41 -22.62
C MET A 1 -59.87 62.34 -23.68
N SER A 2 -58.75 61.63 -23.66
CA SER A 2 -58.48 60.51 -24.59
C SER A 2 -57.86 59.38 -23.77
N ALA A 3 -58.60 58.28 -23.68
CA ALA A 3 -58.23 57.09 -22.92
C ALA A 3 -57.16 56.29 -23.67
N LEU A 4 -56.08 55.91 -22.97
CA LEU A 4 -55.06 54.99 -23.46
C LEU A 4 -55.31 53.60 -22.84
N VAL A 5 -55.52 52.61 -23.70
CA VAL A 5 -55.75 51.20 -23.36
C VAL A 5 -54.44 50.58 -22.89
N ALA A 6 -54.43 49.99 -21.69
CA ALA A 6 -53.29 49.24 -21.15
C ALA A 6 -53.34 47.77 -21.61
N LEU A 7 -52.30 47.33 -22.32
CA LEU A 7 -52.11 45.96 -22.79
C LEU A 7 -51.35 45.16 -21.69
N LEU A 8 -52.01 44.19 -21.07
CA LEU A 8 -51.37 43.26 -20.11
C LEU A 8 -50.59 42.18 -20.87
N LEU A 9 -49.27 42.13 -20.66
CA LEU A 9 -48.37 41.08 -21.14
C LEU A 9 -48.23 39.99 -20.06
N VAL A 10 -48.73 38.80 -20.35
CA VAL A 10 -48.59 37.60 -19.50
C VAL A 10 -47.24 36.93 -19.80
N ILE A 11 -46.32 36.95 -18.84
CA ILE A 11 -45.04 36.23 -18.92
C ILE A 11 -45.24 34.81 -18.37
N VAL A 12 -45.15 33.81 -19.26
CA VAL A 12 -45.18 32.39 -18.90
C VAL A 12 -43.79 31.98 -18.41
N VAL A 13 -43.64 31.79 -17.09
CA VAL A 13 -42.40 31.26 -16.51
C VAL A 13 -42.36 29.74 -16.72
N SER A 14 -41.54 29.32 -17.68
CA SER A 14 -41.27 27.89 -17.92
C SER A 14 -40.24 27.39 -16.90
N HIS A 15 -40.61 26.43 -16.05
CA HIS A 15 -39.69 25.74 -15.16
C HIS A 15 -38.72 24.86 -15.96
N VAL A 16 -37.49 25.35 -16.17
CA VAL A 16 -36.39 24.52 -16.66
C VAL A 16 -35.95 23.63 -15.50
N LYS A 17 -36.20 22.31 -15.60
CA LYS A 17 -35.60 21.32 -14.71
C LYS A 17 -34.08 21.44 -14.84
N GLY A 18 -33.41 21.84 -13.76
CA GLY A 18 -31.96 21.97 -13.72
C GLY A 18 -31.29 20.65 -14.10
N VAL A 19 -30.52 20.66 -15.18
CA VAL A 19 -29.59 19.58 -15.51
C VAL A 19 -28.56 19.52 -14.39
N LYS A 20 -28.45 18.39 -13.69
CA LYS A 20 -27.32 18.12 -12.78
C LYS A 20 -26.06 18.08 -13.64
N VAL A 21 -25.40 19.22 -13.78
CA VAL A 21 -24.07 19.29 -14.40
C VAL A 21 -23.11 18.59 -13.44
N THR A 22 -22.63 17.41 -13.82
CA THR A 22 -21.52 16.75 -13.13
C THR A 22 -20.27 17.62 -13.33
N PRO A 23 -19.71 18.21 -12.27
CA PRO A 23 -18.56 19.10 -12.41
C PRO A 23 -17.34 18.29 -12.87
N ASN A 24 -16.48 18.93 -13.68
CA ASN A 24 -15.20 18.37 -14.08
C ASN A 24 -14.24 18.42 -12.87
N CYS A 25 -13.81 17.27 -12.37
CA CYS A 25 -12.94 17.17 -11.18
C CYS A 25 -11.50 17.70 -11.39
N ASN A 26 -11.17 18.26 -12.57
CA ASN A 26 -9.81 18.75 -12.88
C ASN A 26 -9.42 20.09 -12.21
N SER A 27 -10.31 20.78 -11.49
CA SER A 27 -9.98 22.04 -10.80
C SER A 27 -9.87 21.86 -9.27
N SER A 28 -8.67 22.01 -8.72
CA SER A 28 -8.42 22.01 -7.25
C SER A 28 -9.06 23.20 -6.51
N LEU A 29 -9.36 24.29 -7.23
CA LEU A 29 -10.11 25.45 -6.71
C LEU A 29 -11.59 25.15 -6.42
N GLY A 30 -12.14 24.03 -6.91
CA GLY A 30 -13.55 23.67 -6.73
C GLY A 30 -13.91 23.20 -5.31
N CYS A 31 -12.94 22.67 -4.55
CA CYS A 31 -13.18 22.12 -3.21
C CYS A 31 -12.99 23.13 -2.07
N VAL A 32 -12.86 24.43 -2.38
CA VAL A 32 -12.69 25.51 -1.38
C VAL A 32 -14.05 26.10 -0.97
N SER A 33 -15.16 25.42 -1.27
CA SER A 33 -16.49 25.88 -0.90
C SER A 33 -16.73 25.79 0.61
N PRO A 34 -17.52 26.69 1.21
CA PRO A 34 -17.94 26.60 2.62
C PRO A 34 -18.68 25.28 2.97
N ALA A 35 -19.16 24.55 1.95
CA ALA A 35 -19.87 23.29 2.07
C ALA A 35 -18.95 22.05 2.19
N THR A 36 -17.64 22.16 1.96
CA THR A 36 -16.71 21.03 2.17
C THR A 36 -16.32 20.94 3.64
N PRO A 37 -16.55 19.82 4.33
CA PRO A 37 -16.14 19.64 5.71
C PRO A 37 -14.62 19.76 5.84
N GLN A 38 -14.14 20.67 6.69
CA GLN A 38 -12.75 20.68 7.17
C GLN A 38 -12.51 19.60 8.24
N SER A 39 -13.59 18.98 8.72
CA SER A 39 -13.58 17.89 9.70
C SER A 39 -14.01 16.58 9.05
N THR A 40 -13.47 15.46 9.52
CA THR A 40 -13.93 14.11 9.18
C THR A 40 -15.22 13.71 9.92
N SER A 41 -15.74 14.58 10.80
CA SER A 41 -17.01 14.38 11.50
C SER A 41 -18.19 14.87 10.67
N CYS A 42 -19.19 14.02 10.46
CA CYS A 42 -20.45 14.39 9.83
C CYS A 42 -21.52 14.78 10.87
N PRO A 43 -22.43 15.72 10.53
CA PRO A 43 -23.42 16.24 11.46
C PRO A 43 -24.54 15.23 11.77
N ALA A 44 -24.92 14.40 10.80
CA ALA A 44 -25.93 13.38 10.97
C ALA A 44 -25.30 12.02 11.29
N SER A 45 -26.01 11.19 12.07
CA SER A 45 -25.55 9.86 12.49
C SER A 45 -25.57 8.82 11.37
N ASP A 46 -26.31 9.07 10.28
CA ASP A 46 -26.34 8.25 9.07
C ASP A 46 -25.45 8.80 7.95
N GLU A 47 -24.67 9.85 8.23
CA GLU A 47 -23.70 10.45 7.32
C GLU A 47 -22.26 10.09 7.69
N PHE A 48 -21.46 9.82 6.68
CA PHE A 48 -20.07 9.39 6.81
C PHE A 48 -19.20 10.22 5.89
N TRP A 49 -18.00 10.54 6.36
CA TRP A 49 -17.06 11.32 5.56
C TRP A 49 -16.52 10.49 4.40
N SER A 50 -16.47 11.10 3.22
CA SER A 50 -15.87 10.54 2.02
C SER A 50 -15.02 11.60 1.32
N PRO A 51 -13.83 11.25 0.80
CA PRO A 51 -13.01 12.15 -0.02
C PRO A 51 -13.69 12.57 -1.33
N SER A 52 -14.74 11.83 -1.73
CA SER A 52 -15.55 12.06 -2.91
C SER A 52 -17.02 12.27 -2.54
N GLY A 53 -17.30 12.84 -1.37
CA GLY A 53 -18.66 12.97 -0.85
C GLY A 53 -19.48 14.16 -1.35
N SER A 54 -18.85 15.18 -1.93
CA SER A 54 -19.52 16.40 -2.38
C SER A 54 -19.19 16.74 -3.84
N LEU A 55 -19.91 17.72 -4.39
CA LEU A 55 -19.74 18.23 -5.76
C LEU A 55 -19.64 17.10 -6.81
N GLY A 56 -20.61 16.17 -6.80
CA GLY A 56 -20.68 15.09 -7.79
C GLY A 56 -19.52 14.09 -7.74
N GLY A 57 -18.88 13.91 -6.59
CA GLY A 57 -17.77 12.96 -6.42
C GLY A 57 -16.38 13.59 -6.45
N CYS A 58 -16.28 14.89 -6.70
CA CYS A 58 -15.00 15.55 -6.89
C CYS A 58 -14.35 16.06 -5.60
N CYS A 59 -15.12 16.25 -4.54
CA CYS A 59 -14.63 16.90 -3.32
C CYS A 59 -15.00 16.15 -2.04
N PRO A 60 -14.23 16.32 -0.96
CA PRO A 60 -14.56 15.75 0.33
C PRO A 60 -15.93 16.21 0.83
N GLY A 61 -16.69 15.32 1.46
CA GLY A 61 -18.05 15.60 1.90
C GLY A 61 -18.65 14.47 2.72
N CYS A 62 -19.79 14.76 3.34
CA CYS A 62 -20.59 13.78 4.06
C CYS A 62 -21.56 13.10 3.10
N VAL A 63 -21.58 11.78 3.11
CA VAL A 63 -22.51 10.95 2.32
C VAL A 63 -23.30 10.05 3.24
N ARG A 64 -24.58 9.88 2.94
CA ARG A 64 -25.42 8.94 3.68
C ARG A 64 -25.00 7.50 3.38
N GLY A 65 -25.03 6.64 4.39
CA GLY A 65 -24.70 5.22 4.22
C GLY A 65 -25.18 4.35 5.37
N LEU A 66 -25.23 3.05 5.14
CA LEU A 66 -25.54 2.07 6.19
C LEU A 66 -24.29 1.78 7.03
N ALA A 67 -24.44 1.84 8.36
CA ALA A 67 -23.35 1.56 9.31
C ALA A 67 -22.94 0.08 9.33
N VAL A 68 -21.81 -0.24 9.96
CA VAL A 68 -21.37 -1.63 10.17
C VAL A 68 -22.45 -2.46 10.87
N GLY A 69 -22.69 -3.67 10.35
CA GLY A 69 -23.69 -4.60 10.86
C GLY A 69 -25.13 -4.30 10.42
N ALA A 70 -25.39 -3.16 9.77
CA ALA A 70 -26.71 -2.88 9.22
C ALA A 70 -27.05 -3.82 8.05
N PRO A 71 -28.33 -4.22 7.91
CA PRO A 71 -28.77 -5.02 6.78
C PRO A 71 -28.66 -4.23 5.48
N CYS A 72 -28.17 -4.88 4.44
CA CYS A 72 -27.97 -4.33 3.10
C CYS A 72 -28.42 -5.34 2.04
N THR A 73 -28.85 -4.83 0.90
CA THR A 73 -29.20 -5.63 -0.29
C THR A 73 -28.47 -5.07 -1.50
N ALA A 74 -28.23 -5.89 -2.52
CA ALA A 74 -27.66 -5.40 -3.78
C ALA A 74 -28.53 -4.31 -4.44
N GLU A 75 -29.81 -4.24 -4.06
CA GLU A 75 -30.83 -3.33 -4.58
C GLU A 75 -31.22 -2.21 -3.59
N SER A 76 -30.52 -2.05 -2.44
CA SER A 76 -30.91 -1.02 -1.48
C SER A 76 -30.64 0.38 -2.04
N GLU A 77 -31.63 1.28 -1.94
CA GLU A 77 -31.48 2.69 -2.35
C GLU A 77 -30.33 3.40 -1.61
N LEU A 78 -29.99 2.90 -0.41
CA LEU A 78 -28.86 3.37 0.39
C LEU A 78 -27.76 2.29 0.43
N PRO A 79 -26.54 2.59 -0.07
CA PRO A 79 -25.42 1.66 0.02
C PRO A 79 -24.83 1.63 1.44
N CYS A 80 -23.96 0.65 1.70
CA CYS A 80 -23.10 0.70 2.88
C CYS A 80 -22.23 1.96 2.88
N ALA A 81 -21.91 2.45 4.07
CA ALA A 81 -21.05 3.62 4.23
C ALA A 81 -19.68 3.43 3.54
N PRO A 82 -18.99 4.52 3.15
CA PRO A 82 -17.66 4.44 2.55
C PRO A 82 -16.70 3.56 3.37
N GLY A 83 -15.93 2.71 2.70
CA GLY A 83 -15.09 1.72 3.38
C GLY A 83 -15.80 0.43 3.81
N LEU A 84 -17.10 0.30 3.57
CA LEU A 84 -17.85 -0.91 3.85
C LEU A 84 -18.31 -1.60 2.56
N VAL A 85 -18.49 -2.91 2.63
CA VAL A 85 -19.05 -3.74 1.56
C VAL A 85 -20.24 -4.52 2.09
N CYS A 86 -21.27 -4.69 1.25
CA CYS A 86 -22.37 -5.59 1.57
C CYS A 86 -21.88 -7.03 1.44
N GLY A 87 -21.60 -7.67 2.57
CA GLY A 87 -20.97 -8.99 2.64
C GLY A 87 -21.98 -10.13 2.76
N LEU A 88 -21.45 -11.33 3.01
CA LEU A 88 -22.25 -12.52 3.27
C LEU A 88 -23.23 -12.29 4.42
N GLY A 89 -24.49 -12.70 4.21
CA GLY A 89 -25.60 -12.46 5.14
C GLY A 89 -26.34 -11.14 4.90
N GLY A 90 -26.01 -10.39 3.85
CA GLY A 90 -26.70 -9.13 3.53
C GLY A 90 -26.51 -8.10 4.64
N ILE A 91 -25.27 -7.98 5.16
CA ILE A 91 -24.91 -7.02 6.19
C ILE A 91 -23.64 -6.26 5.78
N CYS A 92 -23.57 -4.98 6.16
CA CYS A 92 -22.42 -4.14 5.90
C CYS A 92 -21.22 -4.55 6.77
N ARG A 93 -20.09 -4.87 6.13
CA ARG A 93 -18.84 -5.28 6.78
C ARG A 93 -17.67 -4.42 6.31
N LEU A 94 -16.57 -4.43 7.05
CA LEU A 94 -15.35 -3.70 6.69
C LEU A 94 -14.80 -4.20 5.35
N ASN A 95 -14.56 -3.29 4.41
CA ASN A 95 -13.79 -3.58 3.22
C ASN A 95 -12.33 -3.22 3.50
N VAL A 96 -11.52 -4.18 3.93
CA VAL A 96 -10.11 -3.96 4.31
C VAL A 96 -9.26 -3.46 3.13
N GLY A 97 -9.68 -3.71 1.89
CA GLY A 97 -9.02 -3.13 0.70
C GLY A 97 -9.25 -1.63 0.50
N ASP A 98 -10.21 -1.04 1.25
CA ASP A 98 -10.53 0.38 1.26
C ASP A 98 -10.13 0.97 2.62
N CYS A 99 -9.27 1.99 2.61
CA CYS A 99 -8.78 2.57 3.85
C CYS A 99 -9.90 3.28 4.64
N LEU A 100 -10.97 3.72 3.97
CA LEU A 100 -12.12 4.32 4.66
C LEU A 100 -12.80 3.35 5.63
N SER A 101 -12.54 2.04 5.54
CA SER A 101 -12.97 1.06 6.54
C SER A 101 -12.50 1.38 7.95
N THR A 102 -11.36 2.08 8.08
CA THR A 102 -10.79 2.54 9.36
C THR A 102 -11.71 3.50 10.13
N LEU A 103 -12.61 4.22 9.44
CA LEU A 103 -13.59 5.11 10.07
C LEU A 103 -14.60 4.37 10.95
N HIS A 104 -14.75 3.06 10.73
CA HIS A 104 -15.74 2.22 11.40
C HIS A 104 -15.12 1.32 12.47
N VAL A 105 -13.81 1.42 12.67
CA VAL A 105 -13.10 0.68 13.70
C VAL A 105 -13.20 1.44 15.02
N ARG A 106 -13.60 0.75 16.08
CA ARG A 106 -13.63 1.35 17.41
C ARG A 106 -12.21 1.43 17.95
N ASN A 107 -11.79 2.61 18.40
CA ASN A 107 -10.43 2.87 18.87
C ASN A 107 -9.99 2.01 20.07
N ASP A 108 -10.92 1.36 20.77
CA ASP A 108 -10.68 0.47 21.91
C ASP A 108 -10.44 -1.00 21.51
N THR A 109 -10.72 -1.37 20.26
CA THR A 109 -10.66 -2.78 19.81
C THR A 109 -9.33 -3.19 19.19
N VAL A 110 -8.59 -2.26 18.59
CA VAL A 110 -7.30 -2.55 17.94
C VAL A 110 -6.22 -1.54 18.35
N ALA A 111 -5.01 -2.02 18.60
CA ALA A 111 -3.90 -1.17 19.05
C ALA A 111 -3.37 -0.22 17.97
N TRP A 112 -3.62 -0.53 16.70
CA TRP A 112 -3.16 0.27 15.58
C TRP A 112 -4.21 0.32 14.46
N VAL A 113 -4.52 1.53 14.02
CA VAL A 113 -5.41 1.80 12.89
C VAL A 113 -4.57 2.40 11.75
N PRO A 114 -4.62 1.84 10.53
CA PRO A 114 -3.93 2.40 9.37
C PRO A 114 -4.30 3.85 9.08
N GLN A 115 -3.34 4.61 8.55
CA GLN A 115 -3.58 5.99 8.12
C GLN A 115 -4.02 6.04 6.66
N CYS A 116 -5.03 6.86 6.37
CA CYS A 116 -5.49 7.10 5.00
C CYS A 116 -4.90 8.39 4.41
N ASP A 117 -4.73 8.41 3.10
CA ASP A 117 -4.45 9.64 2.36
C ASP A 117 -5.74 10.46 2.15
N ASN A 118 -5.58 11.67 1.62
CA ASN A 118 -6.70 12.59 1.36
C ASN A 118 -7.67 12.10 0.27
N LYS A 119 -7.37 10.99 -0.41
CA LYS A 119 -8.23 10.33 -1.40
C LYS A 119 -8.88 9.06 -0.84
N GLY A 120 -8.77 8.81 0.47
CA GLY A 120 -9.34 7.64 1.13
C GLY A 120 -8.61 6.32 0.81
N ARG A 121 -7.42 6.38 0.22
CA ARG A 121 -6.58 5.20 -0.01
C ARG A 121 -5.63 5.05 1.17
N TYR A 122 -4.97 3.91 1.29
CA TYR A 122 -3.92 3.78 2.29
C TYR A 122 -2.79 4.78 2.05
N ALA A 123 -2.39 5.47 3.11
CA ALA A 123 -1.22 6.33 3.09
C ALA A 123 0.01 5.48 2.75
N ALA A 124 0.90 6.04 1.93
CA ALA A 124 2.04 5.33 1.37
C ALA A 124 3.01 4.81 2.44
N ARG A 125 3.10 5.51 3.56
CA ARG A 125 3.97 5.20 4.70
C ARG A 125 3.09 4.93 5.91
N GLN A 126 3.18 3.73 6.47
CA GLN A 126 2.49 3.34 7.70
C GLN A 126 3.52 3.14 8.81
N CYS A 127 3.37 3.86 9.91
CA CYS A 127 4.31 3.79 11.03
C CYS A 127 3.64 3.16 12.24
N ARG A 128 4.32 2.21 12.91
CA ARG A 128 3.88 1.53 14.13
C ARG A 128 4.93 1.59 15.23
N GLY A 129 4.53 1.31 16.47
CA GLY A 129 5.40 1.31 17.66
C GLY A 129 5.74 2.69 18.22
N ASP A 130 6.56 2.70 19.26
CA ASP A 130 7.02 3.92 19.94
C ASP A 130 8.03 4.72 19.09
N ARG A 131 8.52 5.85 19.58
CA ARG A 131 9.47 6.69 18.84
C ARG A 131 10.87 6.06 18.68
N LEU A 132 11.26 5.12 19.54
CA LEU A 132 12.64 4.61 19.63
C LEU A 132 12.85 3.27 18.89
N ASN A 133 11.85 2.40 18.93
CA ASN A 133 11.81 1.05 18.36
C ASN A 133 10.72 0.91 17.29
N GLY A 134 9.87 1.92 17.11
CA GLY A 134 8.91 1.96 16.03
C GLY A 134 9.57 1.93 14.66
N ARG A 135 8.86 1.37 13.69
CA ARG A 135 9.27 1.31 12.28
C ARG A 135 8.14 1.80 11.39
N CYS A 136 8.53 2.25 10.21
CA CYS A 136 7.63 2.64 9.15
C CYS A 136 7.84 1.72 7.95
N PHE A 137 6.75 1.38 7.26
CA PHE A 137 6.76 0.51 6.08
C PHE A 137 6.02 1.18 4.93
N CYS A 138 6.38 0.79 3.71
CA CYS A 138 5.66 1.17 2.51
C CYS A 138 4.42 0.31 2.30
N TYR A 139 3.34 0.96 1.85
CA TYR A 139 2.03 0.34 1.62
C TYR A 139 1.51 0.64 0.21
N SER A 140 0.86 -0.36 -0.39
CA SER A 140 0.08 -0.20 -1.62
C SER A 140 -1.16 0.65 -1.37
N ALA A 141 -1.80 1.14 -2.45
CA ALA A 141 -3.05 1.89 -2.32
C ALA A 141 -4.19 1.08 -1.67
N ARG A 142 -4.10 -0.26 -1.71
CA ARG A 142 -5.10 -1.21 -1.20
C ARG A 142 -4.77 -1.76 0.20
N GLY A 143 -3.71 -1.26 0.84
CA GLY A 143 -3.39 -1.63 2.22
C GLY A 143 -2.43 -2.82 2.37
N GLU A 144 -1.79 -3.25 1.28
CA GLU A 144 -0.80 -4.33 1.34
C GLU A 144 0.57 -3.75 1.70
N ARG A 145 1.29 -4.41 2.62
CA ARG A 145 2.69 -4.08 2.90
C ARG A 145 3.55 -4.43 1.68
N ILE A 146 4.28 -3.45 1.17
CA ILE A 146 5.21 -3.59 0.04
C ILE A 146 6.65 -3.31 0.48
N PHE A 147 7.61 -3.49 -0.44
CA PHE A 147 9.03 -3.24 -0.15
C PHE A 147 9.27 -1.80 0.33
N GLY A 148 10.17 -1.66 1.29
CA GLY A 148 10.61 -0.37 1.82
C GLY A 148 10.26 -0.20 3.29
N TRP A 149 11.27 0.10 4.09
CA TRP A 149 11.08 0.37 5.52
C TRP A 149 12.13 1.35 6.05
N GLU A 150 11.83 1.96 7.20
CA GLU A 150 12.78 2.80 7.93
C GLU A 150 12.42 2.81 9.42
N TRP A 151 13.39 3.10 10.28
CA TRP A 151 13.11 3.38 11.68
C TRP A 151 12.22 4.62 11.80
N ARG A 152 11.25 4.60 12.71
CA ARG A 152 10.26 5.68 12.84
C ARG A 152 10.91 7.04 13.08
N ASN A 153 12.00 7.10 13.84
CA ASN A 153 12.77 8.32 14.09
C ASN A 153 13.66 8.79 12.92
N ARG A 154 13.74 8.03 11.82
CA ARG A 154 14.50 8.35 10.60
C ARG A 154 13.61 8.41 9.35
N ALA A 155 12.30 8.23 9.51
CA ALA A 155 11.37 8.10 8.41
C ALA A 155 10.88 9.44 7.80
N ASP A 156 11.41 10.59 8.24
CA ASP A 156 10.98 11.92 7.75
C ASP A 156 11.07 12.07 6.23
N ASN A 157 12.08 11.43 5.63
CA ASN A 157 12.31 11.46 4.19
C ASN A 157 11.68 10.28 3.43
N MET A 158 11.02 9.35 4.12
CA MET A 158 10.40 8.15 3.55
C MET A 158 9.07 8.50 2.87
N THR A 159 9.03 8.44 1.54
CA THR A 159 7.83 8.74 0.72
C THR A 159 7.17 7.50 0.14
N CYS A 160 7.93 6.41 -0.01
CA CYS A 160 7.49 5.16 -0.66
C CYS A 160 7.08 5.33 -2.14
N ALA A 161 7.46 6.44 -2.77
CA ALA A 161 6.99 6.78 -4.12
C ALA A 161 7.45 5.77 -5.18
N CYS A 162 8.67 5.23 -5.05
CA CYS A 162 9.18 4.22 -5.97
C CYS A 162 8.50 2.87 -5.73
N SER A 163 8.48 2.41 -4.48
CA SER A 163 7.87 1.13 -4.15
C SER A 163 6.41 1.06 -4.57
N ARG A 164 5.65 2.14 -4.36
CA ARG A 164 4.27 2.22 -4.82
C ARG A 164 4.15 2.18 -6.33
N ARG A 165 4.97 2.97 -7.05
CA ARG A 165 4.92 2.96 -8.52
C ARG A 165 5.26 1.60 -9.11
N ARG A 166 6.27 0.92 -8.56
CA ARG A 166 6.65 -0.42 -8.98
C ARG A 166 5.55 -1.44 -8.68
N ALA A 167 5.00 -1.43 -7.47
CA ALA A 167 3.87 -2.29 -7.10
C ALA A 167 2.62 -2.05 -7.97
N ASP A 168 2.30 -0.79 -8.29
CA ASP A 168 1.17 -0.44 -9.15
C ASP A 168 1.37 -1.01 -10.58
N LEU A 169 2.57 -0.87 -11.16
CA LEU A 169 2.91 -1.45 -12.47
C LEU A 169 2.82 -2.99 -12.46
N GLU A 170 3.34 -3.63 -11.41
CA GLU A 170 3.27 -5.09 -11.24
C GLU A 170 1.80 -5.56 -11.11
N ALA A 171 0.96 -4.82 -10.37
CA ALA A 171 -0.46 -5.08 -10.25
C ALA A 171 -1.25 -4.85 -11.57
N GLU A 172 -0.76 -3.95 -12.43
CA GLU A 172 -1.25 -3.78 -13.81
C GLU A 172 -0.80 -4.92 -14.75
N GLY A 173 -0.03 -5.89 -14.25
CA GLY A 173 0.44 -7.06 -14.99
C GLY A 173 1.78 -6.89 -15.70
N ARG A 174 2.50 -5.77 -15.47
CA ARG A 174 3.88 -5.62 -15.95
C ARG A 174 4.80 -6.53 -15.14
N PHE A 175 5.38 -7.52 -15.79
CA PHE A 175 6.32 -8.47 -15.18
C PHE A 175 7.79 -8.13 -15.46
N ASP A 176 8.05 -7.10 -16.26
CA ASP A 176 9.36 -6.65 -16.74
C ASP A 176 9.76 -5.29 -16.14
N VAL A 177 9.21 -4.95 -14.97
CA VAL A 177 9.48 -3.67 -14.30
C VAL A 177 10.90 -3.68 -13.70
N THR A 178 11.70 -2.67 -14.04
CA THR A 178 13.10 -2.57 -13.60
C THR A 178 13.41 -1.33 -12.77
N LEU A 179 12.38 -0.64 -12.25
CA LEU A 179 12.57 0.53 -11.38
C LEU A 179 13.35 0.18 -10.10
N HIS A 180 14.35 0.99 -9.77
CA HIS A 180 15.16 0.80 -8.57
C HIS A 180 14.70 1.73 -7.43
N CYS A 181 14.43 1.13 -6.29
CA CYS A 181 14.08 1.86 -5.08
C CYS A 181 15.23 1.84 -4.08
N THR A 182 15.33 2.85 -3.24
CA THR A 182 16.19 2.79 -2.05
C THR A 182 15.55 1.88 -0.99
N PRO A 183 16.29 1.43 0.05
CA PRO A 183 15.74 0.56 1.11
C PRO A 183 14.53 1.11 1.87
N ASN A 184 14.32 2.44 1.87
CA ASN A 184 13.13 3.09 2.44
C ASN A 184 11.99 3.29 1.42
N GLY A 185 12.11 2.78 0.20
CA GLY A 185 11.09 2.81 -0.84
C GLY A 185 10.99 4.11 -1.65
N ASN A 186 11.94 5.02 -1.49
CA ASN A 186 12.11 6.17 -2.40
C ASN A 186 12.76 5.72 -3.71
N TYR A 187 12.83 6.60 -4.70
CA TYR A 187 13.55 6.33 -5.95
C TYR A 187 15.05 6.44 -5.74
N GLU A 188 15.81 5.53 -6.35
CA GLU A 188 17.18 5.86 -6.75
C GLU A 188 17.15 6.94 -7.83
N GLU A 189 18.17 7.79 -7.89
CA GLU A 189 18.14 8.94 -8.81
C GLU A 189 18.16 8.50 -10.28
N LEU A 190 18.92 7.46 -10.60
CA LEU A 190 18.95 6.84 -11.91
C LEU A 190 17.87 5.75 -12.01
N GLN A 191 16.96 5.91 -12.98
CA GLN A 191 15.93 4.91 -13.27
C GLN A 191 16.09 4.39 -14.69
N CYS A 192 15.88 3.09 -14.87
CA CYS A 192 15.68 2.48 -16.17
C CYS A 192 14.43 1.59 -16.14
N ASP A 193 13.56 1.74 -17.12
CA ASP A 193 12.40 0.87 -17.36
C ASP A 193 12.00 0.95 -18.82
N GLY A 194 11.49 -0.16 -19.38
CA GLY A 194 10.95 -0.16 -20.74
C GLY A 194 11.95 0.24 -21.84
N GLY A 195 13.25 0.01 -21.63
CA GLY A 195 14.31 0.33 -22.59
C GLY A 195 14.78 1.79 -22.60
N LEU A 196 14.27 2.62 -21.68
CA LEU A 196 14.72 3.99 -21.47
C LEU A 196 15.30 4.14 -20.07
N CYS A 197 16.25 5.07 -19.92
CA CYS A 197 16.81 5.48 -18.65
C CYS A 197 16.73 6.99 -18.47
N TRP A 198 16.49 7.46 -17.24
CA TRP A 198 16.36 8.88 -16.93
C TRP A 198 16.72 9.17 -15.47
N CYS A 199 16.96 10.45 -15.16
CA CYS A 199 17.20 10.93 -13.80
C CYS A 199 15.91 11.42 -13.17
N VAL A 200 15.60 11.00 -11.94
CA VAL A 200 14.41 11.41 -11.18
C VAL A 200 14.76 12.07 -9.87
N ASN A 201 13.87 12.91 -9.37
CA ASN A 201 13.89 13.32 -7.98
C ASN A 201 13.61 12.10 -7.07
N PRO A 202 14.48 11.78 -6.09
CA PRO A 202 14.31 10.60 -5.23
C PRO A 202 12.96 10.52 -4.49
N ARG A 203 12.35 11.66 -4.15
CA ARG A 203 11.10 11.71 -3.39
C ARG A 203 9.85 11.65 -4.25
N SER A 204 9.86 12.32 -5.40
CA SER A 204 8.64 12.43 -6.23
C SER A 204 8.62 11.48 -7.42
N GLY A 205 9.77 10.97 -7.86
CA GLY A 205 9.90 10.22 -9.10
C GLY A 205 9.78 11.09 -10.37
N ILE A 206 9.61 12.40 -10.22
CA ILE A 206 9.53 13.34 -11.34
C ILE A 206 10.91 13.46 -11.97
N GLN A 207 10.96 13.38 -13.31
CA GLN A 207 12.19 13.58 -14.06
C GLN A 207 12.84 14.93 -13.72
N GLN A 208 14.14 14.91 -13.44
CA GLN A 208 14.86 16.11 -13.07
C GLN A 208 14.89 17.13 -14.23
N PRO A 209 14.63 18.42 -13.98
CA PRO A 209 14.70 19.46 -15.00
C PRO A 209 16.06 19.47 -15.70
N GLY A 210 16.04 19.65 -17.03
CA GLY A 210 17.27 19.70 -17.84
C GLY A 210 17.90 18.34 -18.16
N THR A 211 17.41 17.23 -17.58
CA THR A 211 17.81 15.88 -17.97
C THR A 211 16.87 15.34 -19.05
N ARG A 212 17.36 14.48 -19.95
CA ARG A 212 16.55 13.79 -20.96
C ARG A 212 16.63 12.30 -20.76
N ALA A 213 15.53 11.60 -21.01
CA ALA A 213 15.55 10.15 -21.10
C ALA A 213 16.44 9.73 -22.30
N VAL A 214 17.23 8.67 -22.09
CA VAL A 214 18.12 8.09 -23.10
C VAL A 214 17.79 6.62 -23.29
N PRO A 215 18.07 6.02 -24.47
CA PRO A 215 18.02 4.57 -24.62
C PRO A 215 18.91 3.86 -23.58
N GLN A 216 18.51 2.66 -23.16
CA GLN A 216 19.22 1.90 -22.13
C GLN A 216 20.70 1.67 -22.44
N SER A 217 21.13 1.64 -23.71
CA SER A 217 22.56 1.54 -24.07
C SER A 217 23.40 2.77 -23.71
N TYR A 218 22.76 3.91 -23.42
CA TYR A 218 23.40 5.19 -23.13
C TYR A 218 23.19 5.66 -21.69
N TRP A 219 22.70 4.78 -20.81
CA TRP A 219 22.37 5.11 -19.43
C TRP A 219 23.53 5.73 -18.63
N THR A 220 24.77 5.30 -18.91
CA THR A 220 25.99 5.84 -18.27
C THR A 220 26.32 7.27 -18.69
N LEU A 221 25.64 7.82 -19.70
CA LEU A 221 25.77 9.22 -20.12
C LEU A 221 24.86 10.17 -19.32
N LEU A 222 23.96 9.63 -18.49
CA LEU A 222 23.08 10.45 -17.66
C LEU A 222 23.87 11.15 -16.55
N PRO A 223 23.53 12.41 -16.20
CA PRO A 223 24.26 13.17 -15.18
C PRO A 223 24.13 12.60 -13.76
N CYS A 224 23.07 11.83 -13.49
CA CYS A 224 22.87 11.13 -12.22
C CYS A 224 23.58 9.76 -12.15
N TYR A 225 24.25 9.33 -13.23
CA TYR A 225 25.06 8.12 -13.20
C TYR A 225 26.32 8.35 -12.38
N ASN A 226 26.59 7.40 -11.49
CA ASN A 226 27.80 7.35 -10.67
C ASN A 226 28.29 5.90 -10.63
N ASP A 227 29.48 5.65 -11.17
CA ASP A 227 30.07 4.31 -11.29
C ASP A 227 30.27 3.63 -9.93
N THR A 228 30.52 4.39 -8.88
CA THR A 228 30.73 3.91 -7.51
C THR A 228 29.41 3.46 -6.87
N LEU A 229 28.30 4.10 -7.23
CA LEU A 229 26.97 3.79 -6.69
C LEU A 229 26.25 2.69 -7.48
N TYR A 230 26.32 2.74 -8.81
CA TYR A 230 25.55 1.86 -9.69
C TYR A 230 26.40 0.75 -10.33
N GLY A 231 27.73 0.84 -10.27
CA GLY A 231 28.63 -0.11 -10.92
C GLY A 231 28.53 -0.03 -12.45
N VAL A 232 28.91 -1.13 -13.11
CA VAL A 232 28.99 -1.23 -14.58
C VAL A 232 27.70 -1.76 -15.24
N GLN A 233 26.73 -2.19 -14.44
CA GLN A 233 25.45 -2.73 -14.91
C GLN A 233 24.34 -2.11 -14.08
N TYR A 234 23.28 -1.65 -14.75
CA TYR A 234 22.12 -1.10 -14.05
C TYR A 234 21.46 -2.19 -13.19
N LEU A 235 21.01 -3.29 -13.79
CA LEU A 235 20.40 -4.40 -13.04
C LEU A 235 21.45 -5.06 -12.13
N ARG A 236 21.13 -5.20 -10.84
CA ARG A 236 22.02 -5.89 -9.89
C ARG A 236 22.04 -7.39 -10.15
N ARG A 237 22.90 -8.13 -9.43
CA ARG A 237 23.06 -9.58 -9.62
C ARG A 237 21.75 -10.36 -9.47
N CYS A 238 20.95 -10.07 -8.44
CA CYS A 238 19.66 -10.74 -8.24
C CYS A 238 18.72 -10.44 -9.41
N GLU A 239 18.56 -9.16 -9.73
CA GLU A 239 17.66 -8.69 -10.78
C GLU A 239 18.05 -9.20 -12.16
N SER A 240 19.35 -9.28 -12.46
CA SER A 240 19.83 -9.84 -13.72
C SER A 240 19.38 -11.29 -13.91
N VAL A 241 19.39 -12.09 -12.84
CA VAL A 241 18.89 -13.48 -12.87
C VAL A 241 17.37 -13.50 -13.00
N ALA A 242 16.65 -12.73 -12.17
CA ALA A 242 15.19 -12.66 -12.20
C ALA A 242 14.66 -12.17 -13.56
N PHE A 243 15.26 -11.12 -14.11
CA PHE A 243 14.92 -10.56 -15.41
C PHE A 243 15.25 -11.54 -16.55
N SER A 244 16.36 -12.28 -16.45
CA SER A 244 16.67 -13.34 -17.42
C SER A 244 15.59 -14.43 -17.44
N GLN A 245 15.08 -14.84 -16.27
CA GLN A 245 13.98 -15.81 -16.18
C GLN A 245 12.68 -15.27 -16.79
N VAL A 246 12.41 -13.98 -16.60
CA VAL A 246 11.28 -13.28 -17.23
C VAL A 246 11.37 -13.33 -18.75
N LEU A 247 12.53 -12.99 -19.33
CA LEU A 247 12.75 -13.02 -20.78
C LEU A 247 12.61 -14.44 -21.33
N GLN A 248 13.17 -15.44 -20.62
CA GLN A 248 13.00 -16.84 -20.99
C GLN A 248 11.53 -17.23 -21.01
N ARG A 249 10.78 -16.94 -19.94
CA ARG A 249 9.34 -17.24 -19.84
C ARG A 249 8.56 -16.59 -20.98
N ARG A 250 8.84 -15.33 -21.30
CA ARG A 250 8.22 -14.64 -22.45
C ARG A 250 8.46 -15.39 -23.75
N GLN A 251 9.69 -15.88 -23.97
CA GLN A 251 10.03 -16.64 -25.17
C GLN A 251 9.27 -17.98 -25.26
N PHE A 252 9.07 -18.67 -24.13
CA PHE A 252 8.24 -19.88 -24.08
C PHE A 252 6.77 -19.59 -24.42
N ILE A 253 6.20 -18.52 -23.86
CA ILE A 253 4.81 -18.12 -24.12
C ILE A 253 4.61 -17.77 -25.61
N ILE A 254 5.50 -16.97 -26.19
CA ILE A 254 5.45 -16.58 -27.61
C ILE A 254 5.51 -17.82 -28.52
N ARG A 255 6.24 -18.86 -28.10
CA ARG A 255 6.35 -20.14 -28.83
C ARG A 255 5.19 -21.11 -28.57
N GLY A 256 4.17 -20.72 -27.81
CA GLY A 256 2.99 -21.53 -27.53
C GLY A 256 3.18 -22.60 -26.45
N HIS A 257 4.25 -22.55 -25.65
CA HIS A 257 4.42 -23.44 -24.51
C HIS A 257 3.60 -22.96 -23.31
N THR A 258 2.74 -23.82 -22.78
CA THR A 258 1.97 -23.60 -21.54
C THR A 258 2.54 -24.43 -20.40
N GLY A 259 2.53 -23.91 -19.16
CA GLY A 259 2.87 -24.69 -17.97
C GLY A 259 4.37 -24.82 -17.66
N VAL A 260 5.24 -23.96 -18.23
CA VAL A 260 6.66 -23.97 -17.90
C VAL A 260 6.88 -23.38 -16.51
N THR A 261 7.25 -24.23 -15.55
CA THR A 261 7.57 -23.84 -14.18
C THR A 261 9.02 -23.40 -14.08
N PHE A 262 9.26 -22.18 -13.58
CA PHE A 262 10.60 -21.69 -13.25
C PHE A 262 10.67 -21.45 -11.74
N THR A 263 11.82 -21.75 -11.13
CA THR A 263 12.13 -21.29 -9.78
C THR A 263 12.32 -19.77 -9.83
N ASN A 264 11.27 -19.02 -9.49
CA ASN A 264 11.33 -17.56 -9.53
C ASN A 264 12.42 -17.06 -8.56
N THR A 265 13.45 -16.39 -9.10
CA THR A 265 14.38 -15.63 -8.29
C THR A 265 13.66 -14.43 -7.72
N LEU A 266 13.56 -14.37 -6.38
CA LEU A 266 12.91 -13.27 -5.68
C LEU A 266 13.96 -12.20 -5.36
N CYS A 267 13.71 -10.98 -5.81
CA CYS A 267 14.52 -9.81 -5.52
C CYS A 267 13.65 -8.73 -4.88
N ASP A 268 14.25 -7.98 -3.96
CA ASP A 268 13.66 -6.80 -3.38
C ASP A 268 13.78 -5.61 -4.37
N TYR A 269 13.02 -4.53 -4.17
CA TYR A 269 12.96 -3.44 -5.17
C TYR A 269 14.22 -2.55 -5.20
N ASP A 270 15.12 -2.71 -4.24
CA ASP A 270 16.47 -2.14 -4.25
C ASP A 270 17.50 -3.07 -4.92
N GLY A 271 17.02 -4.09 -5.63
CA GLY A 271 17.82 -5.09 -6.32
C GLY A 271 18.61 -6.05 -5.43
N SER A 272 18.41 -5.97 -4.12
CA SER A 272 18.92 -6.97 -3.18
C SER A 272 18.14 -8.28 -3.27
N HIS A 273 18.65 -9.34 -2.64
CA HIS A 273 17.95 -10.61 -2.61
C HIS A 273 16.70 -10.52 -1.75
N GLY A 274 15.63 -11.18 -2.23
CA GLY A 274 14.34 -11.16 -1.56
C GLY A 274 14.32 -11.90 -0.23
N ARG A 275 13.12 -12.03 0.34
CA ARG A 275 12.90 -12.61 1.68
C ARG A 275 13.23 -14.09 1.85
N TYR A 276 13.17 -14.88 0.78
CA TYR A 276 13.57 -16.28 0.80
C TYR A 276 14.13 -16.71 -0.55
N LEU A 277 14.89 -17.80 -0.53
CA LEU A 277 15.25 -18.57 -1.73
C LEU A 277 14.65 -19.98 -1.64
N ILE A 278 14.37 -20.58 -2.80
CA ILE A 278 13.90 -21.96 -2.90
C ILE A 278 15.03 -22.84 -3.44
N GLU A 279 15.34 -23.90 -2.71
CA GLU A 279 16.28 -24.93 -3.10
C GLU A 279 15.67 -26.31 -2.87
N GLY A 280 15.50 -27.09 -3.95
CA GLY A 280 14.84 -28.39 -3.87
C GLY A 280 13.38 -28.26 -3.43
N GLN A 281 13.04 -28.84 -2.27
CA GLN A 281 11.69 -28.83 -1.69
C GLN A 281 11.56 -27.96 -0.43
N GLU A 282 12.56 -27.12 -0.16
CA GLU A 282 12.58 -26.21 0.98
C GLU A 282 12.75 -24.75 0.51
N ALA A 283 12.16 -23.83 1.27
CA ALA A 283 12.43 -22.41 1.19
C ALA A 283 13.15 -21.97 2.46
N SER A 284 14.26 -21.25 2.32
CA SER A 284 15.03 -20.70 3.45
C SER A 284 14.96 -19.18 3.43
N CYS A 285 14.77 -18.56 4.59
CA CYS A 285 14.84 -17.10 4.68
C CYS A 285 16.22 -16.61 4.26
N THR A 286 16.26 -15.45 3.60
CA THR A 286 17.49 -14.87 3.06
C THR A 286 17.67 -13.43 3.51
N TRP A 287 18.93 -13.03 3.56
CA TRP A 287 19.33 -11.65 3.77
C TRP A 287 19.50 -10.91 2.44
N VAL A 288 19.68 -9.58 2.51
CA VAL A 288 19.83 -8.70 1.33
C VAL A 288 21.01 -9.11 0.43
N ASP A 289 22.06 -9.70 1.00
CA ASP A 289 23.23 -10.23 0.27
C ASP A 289 23.00 -11.63 -0.33
N GLY A 290 21.84 -12.25 -0.08
CA GLY A 290 21.50 -13.60 -0.53
C GLY A 290 21.93 -14.72 0.42
N SER A 291 22.61 -14.39 1.52
CA SER A 291 22.96 -15.39 2.54
C SER A 291 21.72 -15.93 3.23
N LYS A 292 21.73 -17.23 3.55
CA LYS A 292 20.65 -17.88 4.29
C LYS A 292 20.65 -17.47 5.75
N LEU A 293 19.47 -17.15 6.27
CA LEU A 293 19.25 -16.87 7.69
C LEU A 293 18.90 -18.17 8.40
N THR A 294 19.92 -18.89 8.87
CA THR A 294 19.72 -20.15 9.62
C THR A 294 19.25 -19.87 11.05
N PRO A 295 18.32 -20.65 11.61
CA PRO A 295 17.77 -21.92 11.10
C PRO A 295 16.45 -21.78 10.31
N TYR A 296 16.09 -20.58 9.85
CA TYR A 296 14.74 -20.27 9.36
C TYR A 296 14.43 -20.83 7.97
N LYS A 297 13.54 -21.82 7.92
CA LYS A 297 13.12 -22.48 6.67
C LYS A 297 11.74 -23.14 6.79
N THR A 298 11.13 -23.44 5.65
CA THR A 298 9.86 -24.16 5.57
C THR A 298 9.76 -25.04 4.32
N SER A 299 8.79 -25.94 4.29
CA SER A 299 8.49 -26.77 3.10
C SER A 299 7.74 -25.96 2.03
N LEU A 300 7.82 -26.36 0.77
CA LEU A 300 7.03 -25.70 -0.29
C LEU A 300 5.51 -25.74 -0.07
N ARG A 301 5.00 -26.70 0.72
CA ARG A 301 3.56 -26.79 1.05
C ARG A 301 3.09 -25.66 1.95
N THR A 302 3.97 -25.15 2.79
CA THR A 302 3.70 -24.13 3.81
C THR A 302 4.31 -22.77 3.46
N LEU A 303 4.88 -22.65 2.26
CA LEU A 303 5.53 -21.42 1.78
C LEU A 303 4.61 -20.20 1.77
N ALA A 304 3.31 -20.38 1.49
CA ALA A 304 2.35 -19.28 1.46
C ALA A 304 2.20 -18.55 2.81
N ALA A 305 2.47 -19.25 3.93
CA ALA A 305 2.43 -18.66 5.26
C ALA A 305 3.75 -17.95 5.63
N MET A 306 4.84 -18.15 4.89
CA MET A 306 6.18 -17.65 5.22
C MET A 306 6.40 -16.22 4.73
N ASN A 307 6.73 -15.31 5.65
CA ASN A 307 7.08 -13.91 5.35
C ASN A 307 8.53 -13.54 5.74
N CYS A 308 9.20 -14.34 6.59
CA CYS A 308 10.58 -14.10 7.05
C CYS A 308 10.83 -12.79 7.80
N ASN A 309 9.78 -12.10 8.24
CA ASN A 309 9.91 -10.79 8.89
C ASN A 309 10.75 -10.89 10.16
N CYS A 310 10.44 -11.83 11.05
CA CYS A 310 11.15 -12.01 12.32
C CYS A 310 12.62 -12.38 12.11
N ALA A 311 12.90 -13.32 11.19
CA ALA A 311 14.26 -13.73 10.85
C ALA A 311 15.12 -12.55 10.33
N ARG A 312 14.55 -11.69 9.47
CA ARG A 312 15.26 -10.51 8.95
C ARG A 312 15.42 -9.46 10.05
N ASP A 313 14.38 -9.23 10.86
CA ASP A 313 14.41 -8.25 11.94
C ASP A 313 15.44 -8.63 13.02
N GLU A 314 15.59 -9.90 13.37
CA GLU A 314 16.63 -10.37 14.31
C GLU A 314 18.03 -9.89 13.87
N ARG A 315 18.36 -10.07 12.59
CA ARG A 315 19.64 -9.64 12.02
C ARG A 315 19.75 -8.11 11.94
N TYR A 316 18.67 -7.40 11.59
CA TYR A 316 18.67 -5.94 11.58
C TYR A 316 18.93 -5.35 12.96
N PHE A 317 18.23 -5.85 13.99
CA PHE A 317 18.40 -5.40 15.36
C PHE A 317 19.83 -5.65 15.85
N ALA A 318 20.37 -6.85 15.59
CA ALA A 318 21.75 -7.18 15.94
C ALA A 318 22.77 -6.23 15.29
N MET A 319 22.59 -5.88 14.01
CA MET A 319 23.48 -4.95 13.28
C MET A 319 23.52 -3.54 13.88
N VAL A 320 22.44 -3.10 14.54
CA VAL A 320 22.38 -1.79 15.19
C VAL A 320 22.65 -1.86 16.70
N GLY A 321 23.21 -2.97 17.18
CA GLY A 321 23.53 -3.19 18.59
C GLY A 321 22.29 -3.29 19.50
N ARG A 322 21.16 -3.74 18.96
CA ARG A 322 19.91 -3.96 19.68
C ARG A 322 19.59 -5.44 19.73
N THR A 323 19.01 -5.90 20.83
CA THR A 323 18.51 -7.26 20.98
C THR A 323 17.02 -7.28 20.67
N MET A 324 16.59 -8.21 19.81
CA MET A 324 15.16 -8.46 19.59
C MET A 324 14.67 -9.43 20.67
N GLU A 325 13.75 -8.97 21.51
CA GLU A 325 13.17 -9.78 22.61
C GLU A 325 12.03 -10.70 22.15
N LEU A 326 11.60 -10.60 20.90
CA LEU A 326 10.48 -11.37 20.35
C LEU A 326 10.94 -12.72 19.80
N ALA A 327 10.14 -13.75 20.04
CA ALA A 327 10.37 -15.09 19.52
C ALA A 327 9.96 -15.20 18.03
N CYS A 328 10.77 -15.95 17.26
CA CYS A 328 10.49 -16.30 15.88
C CYS A 328 10.05 -17.76 15.75
N GLU A 329 9.14 -18.00 14.82
CA GLU A 329 8.82 -19.35 14.33
C GLU A 329 9.96 -19.90 13.46
N SER A 330 10.01 -21.22 13.27
CA SER A 330 11.03 -21.86 12.44
C SER A 330 10.95 -21.48 10.95
N ASN A 331 9.82 -20.97 10.47
CA ASN A 331 9.65 -20.41 9.13
C ASN A 331 10.17 -18.95 9.01
N GLY A 332 10.63 -18.34 10.11
CA GLY A 332 11.12 -16.96 10.15
C GLY A 332 10.05 -15.89 10.36
N ASN A 333 8.79 -16.28 10.62
CA ASN A 333 7.73 -15.37 11.02
C ASN A 333 7.82 -15.04 12.52
N TYR A 334 7.13 -13.99 12.95
CA TYR A 334 6.91 -13.74 14.37
C TYR A 334 5.96 -14.79 14.94
N VAL A 335 6.26 -15.32 16.13
CA VAL A 335 5.27 -16.10 16.89
C VAL A 335 4.14 -15.14 17.29
N PRO A 336 2.87 -15.40 16.91
CA PRO A 336 1.79 -14.45 17.19
C PRO A 336 1.56 -14.20 18.69
N LEU A 337 1.62 -15.27 19.50
CA LEU A 337 1.51 -15.20 20.96
C LEU A 337 2.90 -15.22 21.59
N GLN A 338 3.30 -14.10 22.18
CA GLN A 338 4.60 -13.89 22.81
C GLN A 338 4.49 -13.96 24.34
N SER A 339 5.62 -14.21 25.02
CA SER A 339 5.70 -14.25 26.48
C SER A 339 6.90 -13.45 26.97
N ARG A 340 6.69 -12.59 27.98
CA ARG A 340 7.78 -11.87 28.66
C ARG A 340 7.55 -11.97 30.16
N ASN A 341 8.47 -12.63 30.86
CA ASN A 341 8.41 -12.86 32.31
C ASN A 341 7.10 -13.52 32.80
N GLY A 342 6.46 -14.34 31.96
CA GLY A 342 5.18 -14.99 32.26
C GLY A 342 3.94 -14.24 31.77
N ASP A 343 4.08 -12.96 31.41
CA ASP A 343 2.99 -12.18 30.83
C ASP A 343 2.87 -12.46 29.33
N LEU A 344 1.67 -12.83 28.90
CA LEU A 344 1.37 -13.12 27.50
C LEU A 344 0.88 -11.85 26.79
N PHE A 345 1.32 -11.68 25.54
CA PHE A 345 0.92 -10.58 24.67
C PHE A 345 0.90 -11.02 23.19
N CYS A 346 0.06 -10.38 22.39
CA CYS A 346 -0.06 -10.67 20.97
C CYS A 346 0.77 -9.71 20.13
N VAL A 347 1.40 -10.21 19.08
CA VAL A 347 2.08 -9.41 18.05
C VAL A 347 1.49 -9.66 16.66
N ASP A 348 1.54 -8.63 15.81
CA ASP A 348 1.18 -8.75 14.41
C ASP A 348 2.30 -9.43 13.58
N PRO A 349 2.05 -9.79 12.30
CA PRO A 349 3.05 -10.40 11.42
C PRO A 349 4.31 -9.57 11.18
N ASP A 350 4.32 -8.31 11.59
CA ASP A 350 5.45 -7.39 11.48
C ASP A 350 6.17 -7.19 12.82
N GLY A 351 5.72 -7.84 13.90
CA GLY A 351 6.36 -7.82 15.22
C GLY A 351 5.96 -6.65 16.11
N PHE A 352 4.79 -6.02 15.90
CA PHE A 352 4.27 -5.01 16.82
C PHE A 352 3.26 -5.59 17.79
N ILE A 353 3.36 -5.17 19.05
CA ILE A 353 2.42 -5.56 20.11
C ILE A 353 1.04 -4.99 19.78
N VAL A 354 0.04 -5.87 19.65
CA VAL A 354 -1.36 -5.53 19.35
C VAL A 354 -2.31 -5.74 20.53
N ALA A 355 -1.92 -6.57 21.50
CA ALA A 355 -2.66 -6.74 22.76
C ALA A 355 -1.71 -7.18 23.87
N GLN A 356 -1.99 -6.77 25.11
CA GLN A 356 -1.24 -7.14 26.31
C GLN A 356 -2.17 -7.87 27.29
N ASN A 357 -1.61 -8.65 28.22
CA ASN A 357 -2.35 -9.39 29.24
C ASN A 357 -3.40 -10.34 28.65
N VAL A 358 -3.02 -11.05 27.60
CA VAL A 358 -3.90 -12.02 26.93
C VAL A 358 -3.82 -13.40 27.60
N THR A 359 -4.80 -14.27 27.35
CA THR A 359 -4.77 -15.68 27.79
C THR A 359 -4.19 -16.59 26.71
N SER A 360 -3.82 -17.82 27.09
CA SER A 360 -3.31 -18.84 26.17
C SER A 360 -4.31 -19.27 25.09
N GLU A 361 -5.61 -19.10 25.33
CA GLU A 361 -6.67 -19.51 24.41
C GLU A 361 -7.07 -18.39 23.43
N GLN A 362 -6.62 -17.15 23.65
CA GLN A 362 -7.01 -16.03 22.80
C GLN A 362 -6.34 -16.08 21.43
N ASN A 363 -7.14 -15.84 20.39
CA ASN A 363 -6.64 -15.77 19.02
C ASN A 363 -6.07 -14.36 18.75
N CYS A 364 -4.74 -14.26 18.63
CA CYS A 364 -4.07 -12.97 18.40
C CYS A 364 -4.54 -12.23 17.13
N ASN A 365 -5.13 -12.94 16.16
CA ASN A 365 -5.68 -12.32 14.98
C ASN A 365 -6.85 -11.37 15.31
N GLU A 366 -7.56 -11.57 16.42
CA GLU A 366 -8.69 -10.69 16.81
C GLU A 366 -8.25 -9.24 17.08
N PHE A 367 -6.98 -9.02 17.42
CA PHE A 367 -6.45 -7.69 17.74
C PHE A 367 -5.80 -6.99 16.54
N ILE A 368 -5.78 -7.65 15.37
CA ILE A 368 -5.18 -7.14 14.15
C ILE A 368 -6.26 -6.55 13.26
N PHE A 369 -6.01 -5.33 12.78
CA PHE A 369 -6.91 -4.68 11.84
C PHE A 369 -7.18 -5.57 10.61
N GLY A 370 -8.46 -5.80 10.31
CA GLY A 370 -8.90 -6.57 9.14
C GLY A 370 -8.97 -8.08 9.32
N ALA A 371 -8.62 -8.61 10.51
CA ALA A 371 -8.71 -10.05 10.80
C ALA A 371 -10.05 -10.49 11.42
N ILE A 372 -10.85 -9.54 11.94
CA ILE A 372 -12.26 -9.75 12.28
C ILE A 372 -13.11 -9.15 11.16
N VAL A 373 -13.54 -9.98 10.20
CA VAL A 373 -14.57 -9.61 9.20
C VAL A 373 -15.53 -10.76 8.96
#